data_AF-A0ABD6B6F1-F1
#
_entry.id   AF-A0ABD6B6F1-F1
#
_cell.length_a   1.000
_cell.length_b   1.000
_cell.length_c   1.000
_cell.angle_alpha   90.00
_cell.angle_beta   90.00
_cell.angle_gamma   90.00
#
_symmetry.space_group_name_H-M   'P 1'
#
loop_
_entity.id
_entity.type
_entity.pdbx_description
1 polymer ?
#
loop_
_entity_poly.entity_id
_entity_poly.type
_entity_poly.pdbx_seq_one_letter_code
_entity_poly.pdbx_strand_id
1 'polypeptide(L)'
;MRTTAVLDTNALMMPVELDVRVFDELDRLLGEYEAVTPRAVVAELEKLRDGNGKEGTAAAVGRDLADRCRIVETEEPYADDAVVAAAKA
;
A
#
# COMPACT_ATOMS: atom_id res chain seq x y z
N MET A 1 7.34 21.52 -2.74
CA MET A 1 6.24 20.54 -2.77
C MET A 1 6.85 19.21 -2.37
N ARG A 2 6.30 18.54 -1.34
CA ARG A 2 6.70 17.16 -1.05
C ARG A 2 5.93 16.24 -1.98
N THR A 3 6.60 15.25 -2.53
CA THR A 3 5.96 14.22 -3.36
C THR A 3 5.11 13.33 -2.46
N THR A 4 3.87 13.06 -2.84
CA THR A 4 3.03 12.08 -2.15
C THR A 4 3.05 10.77 -2.94
N ALA A 5 3.41 9.67 -2.28
CA ALA A 5 3.37 8.33 -2.85
C ALA A 5 2.12 7.61 -2.31
N VAL A 6 1.13 7.39 -3.18
CA VAL A 6 -0.05 6.59 -2.86
C VAL A 6 0.27 5.12 -3.13
N LEU A 7 0.23 4.28 -2.10
CA LEU A 7 0.55 2.85 -2.22
C LEU A 7 -0.73 2.02 -2.30
N ASP A 8 -0.81 1.18 -3.34
CA ASP A 8 -1.85 0.17 -3.52
C ASP A 8 -1.51 -1.13 -2.78
N THR A 9 -2.43 -2.08 -2.86
CA THR A 9 -2.30 -3.42 -2.28
C THR A 9 -1.06 -4.16 -2.82
N ASN A 10 -0.87 -4.14 -4.15
CA ASN A 10 0.21 -4.89 -4.79
C ASN A 10 1.60 -4.32 -4.43
N ALA A 11 1.75 -2.98 -4.39
CA ALA A 11 2.99 -2.32 -3.98
C ALA A 11 3.39 -2.72 -2.54
N LEU A 12 2.41 -2.83 -1.64
CA LEU A 12 2.64 -3.26 -0.26
C LEU A 12 2.98 -4.76 -0.16
N MET A 13 2.52 -5.58 -1.10
CA MET A 13 2.79 -7.03 -1.17
C MET A 13 4.12 -7.39 -1.86
N MET A 14 4.74 -6.44 -2.59
CA MET A 14 6.00 -6.65 -3.32
C MET A 14 7.16 -7.27 -2.53
N PRO A 15 7.36 -7.04 -1.22
CA PRO A 15 8.48 -7.67 -0.50
C PRO A 15 8.44 -9.19 -0.54
N VAL A 16 7.24 -9.78 -0.47
CA VAL A 16 7.08 -11.24 -0.52
C VAL A 16 6.93 -11.71 -1.96
N GLU A 17 6.25 -10.93 -2.81
CA GLU A 17 5.96 -11.35 -4.18
C GLU A 17 7.15 -11.25 -5.11
N LEU A 18 7.90 -10.16 -5.00
CA LEU A 18 8.92 -9.72 -5.95
C LEU A 18 10.31 -9.54 -5.32
N ASP A 19 10.46 -9.76 -4.00
CA ASP A 19 11.70 -9.49 -3.25
C ASP A 19 12.13 -8.01 -3.33
N VAL A 20 11.14 -7.10 -3.34
CA VAL A 20 11.36 -5.65 -3.42
C VAL A 20 11.06 -5.00 -2.07
N ARG A 21 12.08 -4.35 -1.50
CA ARG A 21 11.94 -3.51 -0.29
C ARG A 21 11.34 -2.15 -0.68
N VAL A 22 10.02 -2.10 -0.83
CA VAL A 22 9.30 -0.96 -1.46
C VAL A 22 9.68 0.40 -0.89
N PHE A 23 9.76 0.55 0.44
CA PHE A 23 10.13 1.84 1.04
C PHE A 23 11.59 2.21 0.82
N ASP A 24 12.51 1.25 0.80
CA ASP A 24 13.92 1.52 0.49
C ASP A 24 14.05 2.01 -0.96
N GLU A 25 13.26 1.45 -1.88
CA GLU A 25 13.22 1.92 -3.27
C GLU A 25 12.57 3.30 -3.41
N LEU A 26 11.51 3.60 -2.65
CA LEU A 26 10.92 4.93 -2.61
C LEU A 26 11.90 5.96 -2.03
N ASP A 27 12.63 5.62 -0.97
CA ASP A 27 13.68 6.47 -0.38
C ASP A 27 14.78 6.73 -1.41
N ARG A 28 15.20 5.71 -2.18
CA ARG A 28 16.22 5.85 -3.25
C ARG A 28 15.75 6.71 -4.42
N LEU A 29 14.48 6.60 -4.82
CA LEU A 29 13.94 7.26 -6.02
C LEU A 29 13.45 8.69 -5.75
N LEU A 30 12.78 8.90 -4.62
CA LEU A 30 12.07 10.15 -4.30
C LEU A 30 12.81 10.98 -3.25
N GLY A 31 13.66 10.36 -2.42
CA GLY A 31 14.28 11.00 -1.27
C GLY A 31 13.23 11.34 -0.21
N GLU A 32 12.70 12.56 -0.24
CA GLU A 32 11.65 13.00 0.68
C GLU A 32 10.26 12.86 0.06
N TYR A 33 9.41 12.04 0.68
CA TYR A 33 8.02 11.85 0.28
C TYR A 33 7.10 11.65 1.48
N GLU A 34 5.80 11.79 1.23
CA GLU A 34 4.76 11.37 2.14
C GLU A 34 4.13 10.07 1.62
N ALA A 35 4.23 8.99 2.40
CA ALA A 35 3.58 7.72 2.08
C ALA A 35 2.14 7.76 2.56
N VAL A 36 1.19 7.51 1.66
CA VAL A 36 -0.23 7.38 1.98
C VAL A 36 -0.80 6.10 1.41
N THR A 37 -1.82 5.56 2.05
CA THR A 37 -2.59 4.43 1.51
C THR A 37 -4.07 4.58 1.86
N PRO A 38 -5.00 4.31 0.94
CA PRO A 38 -6.43 4.38 1.25
C PRO A 38 -6.87 3.30 2.26
N ARG A 39 -7.91 3.60 3.05
CA ARG A 39 -8.56 2.61 3.93
C ARG A 39 -9.02 1.36 3.18
N ALA A 40 -9.49 1.51 1.95
CA ALA A 40 -9.93 0.39 1.10
C ALA A 40 -8.80 -0.61 0.80
N VAL A 41 -7.57 -0.12 0.57
CA VAL A 41 -6.36 -0.96 0.38
C VAL A 41 -6.05 -1.74 1.66
N VAL A 42 -6.12 -1.08 2.82
CA VAL A 42 -5.90 -1.77 4.12
C VAL A 42 -6.94 -2.87 4.35
N ALA A 43 -8.21 -2.62 4.02
CA ALA A 43 -9.27 -3.61 4.14
C ALA A 43 -9.12 -4.78 3.17
N GLU A 44 -8.55 -4.54 1.98
CA GLU A 44 -8.22 -5.60 1.03
C GLU A 44 -7.09 -6.49 1.55
N LEU A 45 -6.01 -5.90 2.07
CA LEU A 45 -4.91 -6.65 2.70
C LEU A 45 -5.40 -7.51 3.89
N GLU A 46 -6.33 -6.98 4.69
CA GLU A 46 -6.95 -7.73 5.80
C GLU A 46 -7.78 -8.92 5.33
N LYS A 47 -8.41 -8.86 4.15
CA LYS A 47 -9.11 -10.00 3.56
C LYS A 47 -8.14 -11.01 2.96
N LEU A 48 -7.13 -10.53 2.23
CA LEU A 48 -6.16 -11.39 1.53
C LEU A 48 -5.28 -12.17 2.51
N ARG A 49 -4.91 -11.58 3.65
CA ARG A 49 -4.06 -12.26 4.65
C ARG A 49 -4.72 -13.49 5.29
N ASP A 50 -6.05 -13.55 5.27
CA ASP A 50 -6.82 -14.71 5.76
C ASP A 50 -6.76 -15.89 4.75
N GLY A 51 -6.22 -15.65 3.55
CA GLY A 51 -5.89 -16.66 2.56
C GLY A 51 -4.67 -17.51 2.91
N ASN A 52 -4.35 -18.46 2.04
CA ASN A 52 -3.24 -19.41 2.25
C ASN A 52 -2.08 -19.17 1.28
N GLY A 53 -0.89 -19.62 1.67
CA GLY A 53 0.28 -19.65 0.81
C GLY A 53 0.96 -18.30 0.64
N LYS A 54 1.57 -18.09 -0.54
CA LYS A 54 2.41 -16.92 -0.82
C LYS A 54 1.61 -15.62 -0.77
N GLU A 55 0.41 -15.60 -1.33
CA GLU A 55 -0.47 -14.43 -1.36
C GLU A 55 -0.91 -14.01 0.04
N GLY A 56 -1.38 -14.94 0.88
CA GLY A 56 -1.74 -14.63 2.27
C GLY A 56 -0.55 -14.12 3.08
N THR A 57 0.64 -14.71 2.88
CA THR A 57 1.88 -14.22 3.51
C THR A 57 2.24 -12.82 3.03
N ALA A 58 2.12 -12.55 1.74
CA ALA A 58 2.38 -11.25 1.14
C ALA A 58 1.43 -10.18 1.68
N ALA A 59 0.14 -10.49 1.77
CA ALA A 59 -0.87 -9.60 2.33
C ALA A 59 -0.66 -9.34 3.82
N ALA A 60 -0.24 -10.33 4.60
CA ALA A 60 0.11 -10.14 6.01
C ALA A 60 1.28 -9.15 6.17
N VAL A 61 2.37 -9.34 5.41
CA VAL A 61 3.51 -8.42 5.41
C VAL A 61 3.11 -7.03 4.88
N GLY A 62 2.32 -6.98 3.82
CA GLY A 62 1.81 -5.73 3.24
C GLY A 62 0.93 -4.95 4.21
N ARG A 63 0.12 -5.65 5.02
CA ARG A 63 -0.69 -5.05 6.08
C ARG A 63 0.17 -4.41 7.16
N ASP A 64 1.25 -5.05 7.59
CA ASP A 64 2.19 -4.48 8.56
C ASP A 64 2.93 -3.26 7.96
N LEU A 65 3.27 -3.33 6.67
CA LEU A 65 3.89 -2.22 5.96
C LEU A 65 2.96 -1.01 5.80
N ALA A 66 1.65 -1.21 5.73
CA ALA A 66 0.68 -0.12 5.68
C ALA A 66 0.74 0.79 6.92
N ASP A 67 1.25 0.32 8.07
CA ASP A 67 1.42 1.13 9.28
C ASP A 67 2.50 2.23 9.11
N ARG A 68 3.35 2.12 8.08
CA ARG A 68 4.31 3.16 7.69
C ARG A 68 3.69 4.26 6.82
N CYS A 69 2.45 4.07 6.38
CA CYS A 69 1.71 5.04 5.57
C CYS A 69 0.73 5.81 6.44
N ARG A 70 0.46 7.06 6.08
CA ARG A 70 -0.75 7.75 6.56
C ARG A 70 -1.96 7.14 5.86
N ILE A 71 -2.87 6.58 6.64
CA ILE A 71 -4.13 6.05 6.12
C ILE A 71 -5.06 7.21 5.79
N VAL A 72 -5.60 7.23 4.57
CA VAL A 72 -6.55 8.24 4.11
C VAL A 72 -7.91 7.62 3.83
N GLU A 73 -8.97 8.37 4.13
CA GLU A 73 -10.34 7.95 3.85
C GLU A 73 -10.74 8.46 2.46
N THR A 74 -11.45 7.62 1.71
CA THR A 74 -12.00 7.93 0.39
C THR A 74 -13.44 7.45 0.34
N GLU A 75 -14.26 8.04 -0.53
CA GLU A 75 -15.65 7.58 -0.74
C GLU A 75 -15.71 6.28 -1.56
N GLU A 76 -14.60 5.91 -2.20
CA GLU A 76 -14.52 4.73 -3.05
C GLU A 76 -14.34 3.42 -2.24
N PRO A 77 -15.19 2.40 -2.48
CA PRO A 77 -15.13 1.14 -1.75
C PRO A 77 -14.10 0.15 -2.30
N TYR A 78 -13.66 0.31 -3.55
CA TYR A 78 -12.68 -0.56 -4.20
C TYR A 78 -11.28 0.05 -4.11
N ALA A 79 -10.27 -0.78 -3.86
CA ALA A 79 -8.90 -0.34 -3.62
C ALA A 79 -8.34 0.49 -4.80
N ASP A 80 -8.53 0.03 -6.03
CA ASP A 80 -8.05 0.72 -7.23
C ASP A 80 -8.67 2.12 -7.38
N ASP A 81 -10.00 2.21 -7.21
CA ASP A 81 -10.72 3.49 -7.29
C ASP A 81 -10.31 4.42 -6.16
N ALA A 82 -10.10 3.89 -4.95
CA ALA A 82 -9.63 4.63 -3.80
C ALA A 82 -8.21 5.18 -3.99
N VAL A 83 -7.31 4.43 -4.64
CA VAL A 83 -5.96 4.92 -4.99
C VAL A 83 -6.05 6.08 -5.98
N VAL A 84 -6.90 5.97 -6.99
CA VAL A 84 -7.12 7.04 -7.97
C VAL A 84 -7.75 8.28 -7.32
N ALA A 85 -8.71 8.10 -6.41
CA ALA A 85 -9.33 9.18 -5.68
C ALA A 85 -8.32 9.89 -4.77
N ALA A 86 -7.51 9.14 -4.02
CA ALA A 86 -6.47 9.67 -3.15
C ALA A 86 -5.40 10.46 -3.92
N ALA A 87 -5.06 10.04 -5.15
CA ALA A 87 -4.08 10.74 -5.99
C ALA A 87 -4.60 12.05 -6.59
N LYS A 88 -5.92 12.30 -6.56
CA LYS A 88 -6.55 13.52 -7.09
C LYS A 88 -6.89 14.55 -6.02
N ALA A 89 -6.75 14.20 -4.73
CA ALA A 89 -7.01 15.07 -3.59
C ALA A 89 -5.86 16.06 -3.34
#